data_AF-A0A1Q8KNY7-F1
#
_entry.id   AF-A0A1Q8KNY7-F1
#
_cell.length_a   1.000
_cell.length_b   1.000
_cell.length_c   1.000
_cell.angle_alpha   90.00
_cell.angle_beta   90.00
_cell.angle_gamma   90.00
#
_symmetry.space_group_name_H-M   'P 1'
#
loop_
_entity.id
_entity.type
_entity.pdbx_description
1 polymer ?
#
loop_
_entity_poly.entity_id
_entity_poly.type
_entity_poly.pdbx_seq_one_letter_code
_entity_poly.pdbx_strand_id
1 'polypeptide(L)'
;MSRIVLTLAQAVGIVVLAFVVLSLVVGVVQWLAVAAVLVAVPVAAVWLYLRSSGRRAGPGRSGRPQRGTRPDGAVTRRAELEGRAVLDPAGRCGWCGSATRHQDRFGFPTTPLAHHREEIEAML
;
A
#
# COMPACT_ATOMS: atom_id res chain seq x y z
N MET A 1 -10.66 -7.63 66.93
CA MET A 1 -11.16 -7.26 65.58
C MET A 1 -12.07 -8.39 65.10
N SER A 2 -13.34 -8.10 64.81
CA SER A 2 -14.30 -9.15 64.47
C SER A 2 -14.03 -9.73 63.08
N ARG A 3 -14.29 -11.03 62.88
CA ARG A 3 -14.11 -11.72 61.58
C ARG A 3 -14.82 -11.01 60.42
N ILE A 4 -15.90 -10.29 60.73
CA ILE A 4 -16.71 -9.51 59.79
C ILE A 4 -15.88 -8.39 59.13
N VAL A 5 -15.03 -7.69 59.88
CA VAL A 5 -14.18 -6.62 59.34
C VAL A 5 -13.15 -7.19 58.36
N LEU A 6 -12.60 -8.36 58.67
CA LEU A 6 -11.61 -9.02 57.83
C LEU A 6 -12.21 -9.51 56.50
N THR A 7 -13.40 -10.12 56.54
CA THR A 7 -14.12 -10.54 55.33
C THR A 7 -14.54 -9.35 54.47
N LEU A 8 -14.97 -8.25 55.09
CA LEU A 8 -15.32 -7.04 54.34
C LEU A 8 -14.10 -6.46 53.62
N ALA A 9 -12.96 -6.38 54.30
CA ALA A 9 -11.70 -5.89 53.72
C ALA A 9 -11.22 -6.80 52.57
N GLN A 10 -11.32 -8.13 52.72
CA GLN A 10 -11.00 -9.08 51.66
C GLN A 10 -11.94 -8.93 50.45
N ALA A 11 -13.24 -8.80 50.67
CA ALA A 11 -14.20 -8.63 49.58
C ALA A 11 -13.92 -7.35 48.78
N VAL A 12 -13.67 -6.23 49.47
CA VAL A 12 -13.27 -4.97 48.82
C VAL A 12 -11.97 -5.13 48.05
N GLY A 13 -10.96 -5.78 48.65
CA GLY A 13 -9.68 -6.04 48.00
C GLY A 13 -9.82 -6.85 46.70
N ILE A 14 -10.65 -7.89 46.71
CA ILE A 14 -10.92 -8.72 45.52
C ILE A 14 -11.60 -7.89 44.43
N VAL A 15 -12.60 -7.08 44.79
CA VAL A 15 -13.31 -6.22 43.83
C VAL A 15 -12.36 -5.21 43.20
N VAL A 16 -11.52 -4.54 44.01
CA VAL A 16 -10.53 -3.58 43.50
C VAL A 16 -9.54 -4.26 42.56
N LEU A 17 -9.02 -5.44 42.94
CA LEU A 17 -8.10 -6.20 42.10
C LEU A 17 -8.77 -6.60 40.77
N ALA A 18 -10.02 -7.06 40.80
CA ALA A 18 -10.77 -7.39 39.60
C ALA A 18 -10.94 -6.17 38.67
N PHE A 19 -11.24 -4.99 39.23
CA PHE A 19 -11.32 -3.75 38.45
C PHE A 19 -9.98 -3.35 37.83
N VAL A 20 -8.87 -3.49 38.55
CA VAL A 20 -7.53 -3.21 38.03
C VAL A 20 -7.19 -4.14 36.87
N VAL A 21 -7.44 -5.45 37.03
CA VAL A 21 -7.20 -6.45 35.99
C VAL A 21 -8.05 -6.14 34.76
N LEU A 22 -9.35 -5.89 34.96
CA LEU A 22 -10.27 -5.56 33.86
C LEU A 22 -9.81 -4.30 33.12
N SER A 23 -9.44 -3.24 33.84
CA SER A 23 -8.97 -1.99 33.24
C SER A 23 -7.69 -2.19 32.43
N LEU A 24 -6.78 -3.03 32.92
CA LEU A 24 -5.54 -3.36 32.21
C LEU A 24 -5.84 -4.14 30.92
N VAL A 25 -6.74 -5.12 30.98
CA VAL A 25 -7.18 -5.89 29.79
C VAL A 25 -7.82 -4.97 28.76
N VAL A 26 -8.76 -4.11 29.19
CA VAL A 26 -9.41 -3.13 28.30
C VAL A 26 -8.38 -2.18 27.69
N GLY A 27 -7.44 -1.69 28.48
CA GLY A 27 -6.35 -0.83 28.01
C GLY A 27 -5.49 -1.51 26.94
N VAL A 28 -5.10 -2.77 27.15
CA VAL A 28 -4.34 -3.55 26.16
C VAL A 28 -5.15 -3.75 24.88
N VAL A 29 -6.42 -4.15 24.99
CA VAL A 29 -7.31 -4.34 23.83
C VAL A 29 -7.47 -3.04 23.05
N GLN A 30 -7.68 -1.92 23.74
CA GLN A 30 -7.79 -0.60 23.12
C GLN A 30 -6.50 -0.21 22.40
N TRP A 31 -5.34 -0.44 23.02
CA TRP A 31 -4.05 -0.13 22.40
C TRP A 31 -3.82 -0.96 21.13
N LEU A 32 -4.12 -2.26 21.18
CA LEU A 32 -4.05 -3.15 20.01
C LEU A 32 -5.02 -2.71 18.91
N ALA A 33 -6.24 -2.31 19.25
CA ALA A 33 -7.22 -1.79 18.30
C ALA A 33 -6.73 -0.51 17.63
N VAL A 34 -6.17 0.44 18.38
CA VAL A 34 -5.60 1.69 17.84
C VAL A 34 -4.43 1.38 16.91
N ALA A 35 -3.49 0.53 17.33
CA ALA A 35 -2.36 0.13 16.51
C ALA A 35 -2.82 -0.55 15.20
N ALA A 36 -3.82 -1.44 15.30
CA ALA A 36 -4.40 -2.09 14.14
C ALA A 36 -5.04 -1.07 13.18
N VAL A 37 -5.79 -0.08 13.68
CA VAL A 37 -6.39 0.98 12.85
C VAL A 37 -5.31 1.84 12.19
N LEU A 38 -4.27 2.23 12.92
CA LEU A 38 -3.16 3.04 12.39
C LEU A 38 -2.44 2.35 11.22
N VAL A 39 -2.39 1.02 11.21
CA VAL A 39 -1.80 0.24 10.10
C VAL A 39 -2.84 -0.07 9.02
N ALA A 40 -4.07 -0.42 9.40
CA ALA A 40 -5.13 -0.80 8.48
C ALA A 40 -5.54 0.37 7.58
N VAL A 41 -5.59 1.59 8.09
CA VAL A 41 -5.95 2.79 7.32
C VAL A 41 -4.99 3.03 6.13
N PRO A 42 -3.66 3.17 6.32
CA PRO A 42 -2.74 3.37 5.21
C PRO A 42 -2.69 2.16 4.27
N VAL A 43 -2.76 0.93 4.80
CA VAL A 43 -2.81 -0.28 3.96
C VAL A 43 -4.06 -0.28 3.08
N ALA A 44 -5.23 0.01 3.65
CA ALA A 44 -6.48 0.13 2.91
C ALA A 44 -6.43 1.27 1.89
N ALA A 45 -5.86 2.41 2.24
CA ALA A 45 -5.68 3.53 1.33
C ALA A 45 -4.81 3.16 0.13
N VAL A 46 -3.65 2.52 0.37
CA VAL A 46 -2.76 2.03 -0.71
C VAL A 46 -3.46 0.97 -1.55
N TRP A 47 -4.17 0.03 -0.93
CA TRP A 47 -4.90 -1.00 -1.65
C TRP A 47 -6.01 -0.41 -2.53
N LEU A 48 -6.78 0.54 -2.01
CA LEU A 48 -7.81 1.25 -2.77
C LEU A 48 -7.21 2.10 -3.90
N TYR A 49 -6.07 2.75 -3.65
CA TYR A 49 -5.32 3.49 -4.67
C TYR A 49 -4.86 2.57 -5.80
N LEU A 50 -4.22 1.44 -5.48
CA LEU A 50 -3.80 0.45 -6.47
C LEU A 50 -4.98 -0.19 -7.20
N ARG A 51 -6.09 -0.47 -6.51
CA ARG A 51 -7.31 -1.03 -7.11
C ARG A 51 -7.97 -0.04 -8.07
N SER A 52 -8.08 1.23 -7.71
CA SER A 52 -8.65 2.26 -8.58
C SER A 52 -7.73 2.60 -9.75
N SER A 53 -6.42 2.63 -9.53
CA SER A 53 -5.40 2.79 -10.57
C SER A 53 -5.35 1.58 -11.51
N GLY A 54 -5.49 0.38 -10.96
CA GLY A 54 -5.56 -0.90 -11.66
C GLY A 54 -6.88 -1.12 -12.42
N ARG A 55 -7.98 -0.43 -12.11
CA ARG A 55 -9.16 -0.46 -13.02
C ARG A 55 -8.89 0.20 -14.37
N ARG A 56 -7.82 1.00 -14.52
CA ARG A 56 -7.32 1.48 -15.83
C ARG A 56 -6.27 0.53 -16.45
N ALA A 57 -5.71 -0.40 -15.69
CA ALA A 57 -4.82 -1.45 -16.17
C ALA A 57 -5.56 -2.78 -16.11
N GLY A 58 -6.27 -3.12 -17.19
CA GLY A 58 -7.08 -4.34 -17.30
C GLY A 58 -6.36 -5.62 -16.83
N PRO A 59 -7.12 -6.69 -16.54
CA PRO A 59 -6.61 -7.88 -15.83
C PRO A 59 -5.53 -8.60 -16.65
N GLY A 60 -4.27 -8.26 -16.39
CA GLY A 60 -3.08 -8.83 -17.02
C GLY A 60 -2.54 -10.01 -16.24
N ARG A 61 -3.31 -11.10 -16.22
CA ARG A 61 -2.83 -12.47 -16.48
C ARG A 61 -1.49 -12.88 -15.80
N SER A 62 -1.60 -13.47 -14.61
CA SER A 62 -0.70 -14.54 -14.20
C SER A 62 -0.91 -15.74 -15.14
N GLY A 63 -0.04 -15.92 -16.14
CA GLY A 63 -0.11 -17.10 -17.00
C GLY A 63 0.75 -17.04 -18.26
N ARG A 64 1.99 -17.56 -18.13
CA ARG A 64 2.82 -18.29 -19.12
C ARG A 64 3.16 -17.60 -20.47
N PRO A 65 4.42 -17.66 -20.94
CA PRO A 65 4.80 -17.03 -22.21
C PRO A 65 4.33 -17.92 -23.37
N GLN A 66 3.41 -17.42 -24.21
CA GLN A 66 3.08 -18.06 -25.48
C GLN A 66 3.53 -17.17 -26.64
N ARG A 67 4.65 -17.59 -27.21
CA ARG A 67 5.22 -17.12 -28.48
C ARG A 67 4.21 -17.43 -29.59
N GLY A 68 3.76 -16.41 -30.33
CA GLY A 68 2.85 -16.54 -31.46
C GLY A 68 3.02 -15.39 -32.43
N THR A 69 3.40 -15.72 -33.66
CA THR A 69 3.91 -14.88 -34.74
C THR A 69 2.78 -14.24 -35.58
N ARG A 70 2.76 -12.91 -35.74
CA ARG A 70 2.07 -12.15 -36.83
C ARG A 70 2.75 -10.75 -36.96
N PRO A 71 2.71 -10.02 -38.11
CA PRO A 71 3.65 -8.91 -38.34
C PRO A 71 3.14 -7.64 -37.63
N ASP A 72 3.54 -7.53 -36.37
CA ASP A 72 3.07 -6.54 -35.41
C ASP A 72 4.01 -5.33 -35.31
N GLY A 73 4.63 -4.86 -36.40
CA GLY A 73 5.69 -3.84 -36.35
C GLY A 73 5.37 -2.59 -35.52
N ALA A 74 4.11 -2.12 -35.53
CA ALA A 74 3.66 -0.98 -34.74
C ALA A 74 3.35 -1.32 -33.27
N VAL A 75 2.78 -2.50 -33.01
CA VAL A 75 2.50 -2.98 -31.64
C VAL A 75 3.80 -3.37 -30.93
N THR A 76 4.77 -3.94 -31.66
CA THR A 76 6.11 -4.23 -31.15
C THR A 76 6.89 -2.95 -30.90
N ARG A 77 6.83 -1.97 -31.80
CA ARG A 77 7.51 -0.68 -31.61
C ARG A 77 6.95 0.06 -30.41
N ARG A 78 5.62 0.11 -30.26
CA ARG A 78 4.99 0.68 -29.07
C ARG A 78 5.41 -0.03 -27.79
N ALA A 79 5.32 -1.36 -27.75
CA ALA A 79 5.74 -2.13 -26.59
C ALA A 79 7.23 -1.93 -26.25
N GLU A 80 8.10 -1.78 -27.26
CA GLU A 80 9.52 -1.49 -27.09
C GLU A 80 9.74 -0.09 -26.49
N LEU A 81 9.09 0.95 -27.02
CA LEU A 81 9.18 2.31 -26.49
C LEU A 81 8.66 2.41 -25.05
N GLU A 82 7.48 1.85 -24.79
CA GLU A 82 6.87 1.82 -23.46
C GLU A 82 7.72 0.99 -22.47
N GLY A 83 8.36 -0.08 -22.95
CA GLY A 83 9.28 -0.90 -22.16
C GLY A 83 10.58 -0.18 -21.75
N ARG A 84 11.01 0.85 -22.50
CA ARG A 84 12.13 1.72 -22.10
C ARG A 84 11.73 2.77 -21.08
N ALA A 85 10.47 3.22 -21.09
CA ALA A 85 9.94 4.20 -20.16
C ALA A 85 9.48 3.60 -18.82
N VAL A 86 10.36 2.81 -18.20
CA VAL A 86 10.19 2.24 -16.85
C VAL A 86 11.36 2.65 -15.96
N LEU A 87 11.29 2.36 -14.66
CA LEU A 87 12.44 2.59 -13.76
C LEU A 87 13.55 1.56 -14.05
N ASP A 88 14.78 2.03 -14.14
CA ASP A 88 15.96 1.17 -14.24
C ASP A 88 16.28 0.49 -12.88
N PRO A 89 17.19 -0.50 -12.84
CA PRO A 89 17.54 -1.16 -11.58
C PRO A 89 18.16 -0.23 -10.52
N ALA A 90 18.66 0.94 -10.91
CA ALA A 90 19.20 1.96 -10.02
C ALA A 90 18.12 2.97 -9.58
N GLY A 91 16.86 2.77 -9.98
CA GLY A 91 15.74 3.64 -9.63
C GLY A 91 15.64 4.93 -10.45
N ARG A 92 16.39 5.06 -11.55
CA ARG A 92 16.32 6.20 -12.47
C ARG A 92 15.28 5.96 -13.55
N CYS A 93 14.86 7.03 -14.22
CA CYS A 93 14.03 6.92 -15.41
C CYS A 93 14.81 6.24 -16.55
N GLY A 94 14.31 5.11 -17.06
CA GLY A 94 14.90 4.39 -18.19
C GLY A 94 14.79 5.11 -19.54
N TRP A 95 13.96 6.16 -19.63
CA TRP A 95 13.78 6.96 -20.84
C TRP A 95 14.77 8.13 -20.92
N CYS A 96 14.77 9.02 -19.91
CA CYS A 96 15.60 10.23 -19.91
C CYS A 96 16.80 10.19 -18.95
N GLY A 97 16.97 9.09 -18.20
CA GLY A 97 18.07 8.91 -17.25
C GLY A 97 17.95 9.68 -15.94
N SER A 98 16.85 10.41 -15.72
CA SER A 98 16.66 11.22 -14.51
C SER A 98 16.69 10.39 -13.23
N ALA A 99 17.47 10.83 -12.24
CA ALA A 99 17.44 10.29 -10.88
C ALA A 99 16.34 10.95 -10.01
N THR A 100 15.74 12.04 -10.48
CA THR A 100 14.63 12.71 -9.78
C THR A 100 13.30 12.13 -10.23
N ARG A 101 12.37 12.00 -9.27
CA ARG A 101 11.04 11.46 -9.55
C ARG A 101 10.25 12.42 -10.43
N HIS A 102 9.73 11.92 -11.55
CA HIS A 102 8.87 12.69 -12.43
C HIS A 102 7.61 13.15 -11.71
N GLN A 103 7.18 14.35 -12.05
CA GLN A 103 5.96 14.96 -11.54
C GLN A 103 5.04 15.31 -12.70
N ASP A 104 3.75 15.35 -12.44
CA ASP A 104 2.77 15.92 -13.34
C ASP A 104 2.75 17.45 -13.22
N ARG A 105 1.88 18.10 -14.01
CA ARG A 105 1.69 19.56 -14.01
C ARG A 105 1.21 20.14 -12.67
N PHE A 106 0.77 19.29 -11.74
CA PHE A 106 0.29 19.68 -10.41
C PHE A 106 1.32 19.35 -9.31
N GLY A 107 2.49 18.81 -9.68
CA GLY A 107 3.53 18.42 -8.74
C GLY A 107 3.33 17.02 -8.13
N PHE A 108 2.32 16.25 -8.56
CA PHE A 108 2.13 14.91 -8.05
C PHE A 108 3.09 13.93 -8.72
N PRO A 109 3.63 12.94 -7.98
CA PRO A 109 4.54 11.98 -8.57
C PRO A 109 3.87 11.13 -9.64
N THR A 110 4.54 10.97 -10.78
CA THR A 110 4.06 10.17 -11.92
C THR A 110 5.09 9.10 -12.30
N THR A 111 4.65 8.09 -13.06
CA THR A 111 5.54 7.05 -13.59
C THR A 111 6.30 7.58 -14.81
N PRO A 112 7.51 7.06 -15.11
CA PRO A 112 8.25 7.41 -16.33
C PRO A 112 7.40 7.28 -17.61
N LEU A 113 6.63 6.18 -17.72
CA LEU A 113 5.71 5.94 -18.84
C LEU A 113 4.66 7.04 -18.99
N ALA A 114 4.04 7.47 -17.88
CA ALA A 114 3.01 8.49 -17.92
C ALA A 114 3.60 9.89 -18.18
N HIS A 115 4.82 10.16 -17.72
CA HIS A 115 5.52 11.43 -17.96
C HIS A 115 5.93 11.60 -19.42
N HIS A 116 6.45 10.54 -20.05
CA HIS A 116 6.96 10.58 -21.42
C HIS A 116 5.95 10.07 -22.47
N ARG A 117 4.68 9.99 -22.12
CA ARG A 117 3.64 9.42 -23.01
C ARG A 117 3.53 10.17 -24.34
N GLU A 118 3.58 11.50 -24.29
CA GLU A 118 3.49 12.34 -25.49
C GLU A 118 4.72 12.15 -26.40
N GLU A 119 5.91 12.03 -25.81
CA GLU A 119 7.15 11.74 -26.55
C GLU A 119 7.10 10.36 -27.23
N ILE A 120 6.59 9.35 -26.51
CA ILE A 120 6.42 7.99 -27.04
C ILE A 120 5.41 8.00 -28.19
N GLU A 121 4.28 8.69 -28.02
CA GLU A 121 3.24 8.81 -29.06
C GLU A 121 3.76 9.56 -30.29
N ALA A 122 4.65 10.54 -30.14
CA ALA A 122 5.29 11.25 -31.25
C ALA A 122 6.33 10.39 -32.01
N MET A 123 6.86 9.32 -31.40
CA MET A 123 7.84 8.42 -32.02
C MET A 123 7.21 7.20 -32.72
N LEU A 124 5.89 7.01 -32.60
CA LEU A 124 5.15 5.92 -33.23
C LEU A 124 4.80 6.23 -34.68
#